data_AF-D8S3R3-F1
#
_entry.id   AF-D8S3R3-F1
#
_cell.length_a   1.000
_cell.length_b   1.000
_cell.length_c   1.000
_cell.angle_alpha   90.00
_cell.angle_beta   90.00
_cell.angle_gamma   90.00
#
_symmetry.space_group_name_H-M   'P 1'
#
loop_
_entity.id
_entity.type
_entity.pdbx_description
1 polymer ?
#
loop_
_entity_poly.entity_id
_entity_poly.type
_entity_poly.pdbx_seq_one_letter_code
_entity_poly.pdbx_strand_id
1 'polypeptide(L)'
;LDIFKEMISQGIKPDESSFVLVLVACSHGGDAHVGINFFRSFIVDYGTLDPSKVLYGCIVDLLARGGYLVHAEDLILHMPFLPDS
;
A
#
# COMPACT_ATOMS: atom_id res chain seq x y z
N LEU A 1 -4.53 7.02 -10.49
CA LEU A 1 -5.30 5.77 -10.25
C LEU A 1 -6.03 5.26 -11.48
N ASP A 2 -6.27 6.08 -12.50
CA ASP A 2 -7.12 5.69 -13.63
C ASP A 2 -6.57 4.50 -14.43
N ILE A 3 -5.26 4.39 -14.59
CA ILE A 3 -4.61 3.23 -15.22
C ILE A 3 -4.91 1.93 -14.45
N PHE A 4 -4.89 1.97 -13.12
CA PHE A 4 -5.22 0.82 -12.28
C PHE A 4 -6.70 0.42 -12.42
N LYS A 5 -7.61 1.40 -12.49
CA LYS A 5 -9.04 1.15 -12.72
C LYS A 5 -9.30 0.58 -14.11
N GLU A 6 -8.61 1.10 -15.12
CA GLU A 6 -8.67 0.61 -16.49
C GLU A 6 -8.23 -0.85 -16.56
N MET A 7 -7.10 -1.21 -15.93
CA MET A 7 -6.62 -2.59 -15.82
C MET A 7 -7.70 -3.54 -15.25
N ILE A 8 -8.37 -3.14 -14.16
CA ILE A 8 -9.47 -3.93 -13.58
C ILE A 8 -10.65 -4.05 -14.54
N SER A 9 -11.04 -2.96 -15.22
CA SER A 9 -12.16 -2.97 -16.16
C SER A 9 -11.93 -3.88 -17.37
N GLN A 10 -10.67 -4.07 -17.76
CA GLN A 10 -10.26 -5.00 -18.81
C GLN A 10 -10.16 -6.46 -18.32
N GLY A 11 -10.49 -6.73 -17.06
CA GLY A 11 -10.40 -8.06 -16.44
C GLY A 11 -8.96 -8.49 -16.14
N ILE A 12 -8.00 -7.57 -16.21
CA ILE A 12 -6.61 -7.85 -15.86
C ILE A 12 -6.52 -7.85 -14.33
N LYS A 13 -6.12 -8.98 -13.78
CA LYS A 13 -5.96 -9.13 -12.33
C LYS A 13 -4.74 -8.32 -11.86
N PRO A 14 -4.92 -7.38 -10.92
CA PRO A 14 -3.79 -6.71 -10.29
C PRO A 14 -2.87 -7.71 -9.59
N ASP A 15 -1.57 -7.49 -9.71
CA ASP A 15 -0.54 -8.14 -8.92
C ASP A 15 0.06 -7.19 -7.89
N GLU A 16 0.94 -7.70 -7.02
CA GLU A 16 1.58 -6.89 -5.99
C GLU A 16 2.29 -5.64 -6.54
N SER A 17 2.95 -5.75 -7.70
CA SER A 17 3.65 -4.63 -8.34
C SER A 17 2.68 -3.51 -8.71
N SER A 18 1.47 -3.87 -9.15
CA SER A 18 0.40 -2.91 -9.43
C SER A 18 0.00 -2.14 -8.18
N PHE A 19 -0.06 -2.80 -7.02
CA PHE A 19 -0.38 -2.15 -5.74
C PHE A 19 0.76 -1.25 -5.25
N VAL A 20 2.01 -1.72 -5.35
CA VAL A 20 3.21 -0.92 -5.03
C VAL A 20 3.21 0.38 -5.82
N LEU A 21 2.95 0.33 -7.13
CA LEU A 21 2.97 1.51 -7.99
C LEU A 21 1.94 2.56 -7.53
N VAL A 22 0.75 2.10 -7.12
CA VAL A 22 -0.30 2.98 -6.62
C VAL A 22 0.10 3.62 -5.29
N LEU A 23 0.65 2.86 -4.34
CA LEU A 23 1.06 3.39 -3.04
C LEU A 23 2.20 4.40 -3.16
N VAL A 24 3.19 4.11 -4.02
CA VAL A 24 4.27 5.06 -4.34
C VAL A 24 3.70 6.35 -4.92
N ALA A 25 2.78 6.26 -5.89
CA ALA A 25 2.13 7.43 -6.46
C ALA A 25 1.35 8.25 -5.40
N CYS A 26 0.66 7.60 -4.47
CA CYS A 26 -0.05 8.29 -3.39
C CYS A 26 0.91 8.94 -2.39
N SER A 27 2.03 8.27 -2.08
CA SER A 27 3.07 8.77 -1.16
C SER A 27 3.71 10.05 -1.68
N HIS A 28 4.12 10.05 -2.96
CA HIS A 28 4.70 11.23 -3.60
C HIS A 28 3.66 12.31 -3.93
N GLY A 29 2.41 11.93 -4.19
CA GLY A 29 1.31 12.86 -4.48
C GLY A 29 0.75 13.55 -3.23
N GLY A 30 1.13 13.12 -2.02
CA GLY A 30 0.62 13.66 -0.76
C GLY A 30 -0.80 13.22 -0.41
N ASP A 31 -1.33 12.21 -1.11
CA ASP A 31 -2.73 11.78 -0.99
C ASP A 31 -2.84 10.51 -0.13
N ALA A 32 -2.38 10.64 1.13
CA ALA A 32 -2.25 9.53 2.06
C ALA A 32 -3.59 8.82 2.34
N HIS A 33 -4.69 9.56 2.41
CA HIS A 33 -6.02 8.98 2.62
C HIS A 33 -6.42 8.01 1.50
N VAL A 34 -6.13 8.37 0.24
CA VAL A 34 -6.40 7.52 -0.92
C VAL A 34 -5.55 6.25 -0.85
N GLY A 35 -4.25 6.38 -0.58
CA GLY A 35 -3.35 5.24 -0.49
C GLY A 35 -3.69 4.28 0.67
N ILE A 36 -4.11 4.80 1.83
CA ILE A 36 -4.54 3.98 2.97
C ILE A 36 -5.79 3.18 2.62
N ASN A 37 -6.81 3.83 2.04
CA ASN A 37 -8.03 3.14 1.64
C ASN A 37 -7.76 2.07 0.58
N PHE A 38 -6.85 2.37 -0.34
CA PHE A 38 -6.41 1.43 -1.35
C PHE A 38 -5.70 0.21 -0.74
N PHE A 39 -4.78 0.41 0.21
CA PHE A 39 -4.15 -0.69 0.93
C PHE A 39 -5.16 -1.54 1.71
N ARG A 40 -6.16 -0.92 2.34
CA ARG A 40 -7.24 -1.67 3.02
C ARG A 40 -8.04 -2.52 2.04
N SER A 41 -8.38 -1.99 0.86
CA SER A 41 -9.04 -2.79 -0.19
C SER A 41 -8.15 -3.93 -0.68
N PHE A 42 -6.83 -3.73 -0.76
CA PHE A 42 -5.90 -4.82 -1.08
C PHE A 42 -6.01 -5.97 -0.06
N ILE A 43 -5.95 -5.67 1.23
CA ILE A 43 -6.03 -6.69 2.28
C ILE A 43 -7.41 -7.39 2.29
N VAL A 44 -8.50 -6.65 2.05
CA VAL A 44 -9.86 -7.22 2.09
C VAL A 44 -10.18 -8.02 0.82
N ASP A 45 -9.91 -7.46 -0.36
CA ASP A 45 -10.33 -8.02 -1.64
C ASP A 45 -9.30 -9.02 -2.21
N TYR A 46 -8.03 -8.88 -1.81
CA TYR A 46 -6.91 -9.69 -2.32
C TYR A 46 -6.16 -10.43 -1.21
N GLY A 47 -6.72 -10.50 0.01
CA GLY A 47 -6.13 -10.98 1.27
C GLY A 47 -5.53 -12.40 1.30
N THR A 48 -5.51 -13.11 0.18
CA THR A 48 -4.65 -14.28 -0.03
C THR A 48 -3.19 -13.92 -0.36
N LEU A 49 -2.91 -12.66 -0.69
CA LEU A 49 -1.54 -12.15 -0.89
C LEU A 49 -1.02 -11.59 0.44
N ASP A 50 -0.11 -12.33 1.08
CA ASP A 50 0.70 -11.76 2.15
C ASP A 50 1.47 -10.55 1.59
N PRO A 51 1.32 -9.34 2.15
CA PRO A 51 2.07 -8.18 1.70
C PRO A 51 3.57 -8.47 1.83
N SER A 52 4.34 -8.32 0.75
CA SER A 52 5.79 -8.44 0.89
C SER A 52 6.36 -7.28 1.72
N LYS A 53 7.62 -7.41 2.12
CA LYS A 53 8.41 -6.32 2.71
C LYS A 53 8.32 -5.02 1.90
N VAL A 54 8.29 -5.12 0.57
CA VAL A 54 8.19 -3.96 -0.32
C VAL A 54 6.86 -3.25 -0.12
N LEU A 55 5.75 -3.99 -0.12
CA LEU A 55 4.43 -3.39 0.04
C LEU A 55 4.26 -2.76 1.42
N TYR A 56 4.78 -3.39 2.48
CA TYR A 56 4.87 -2.80 3.82
C TYR A 56 5.70 -1.52 3.85
N GLY A 57 6.86 -1.50 3.20
CA GLY A 57 7.69 -0.30 3.09
C GLY A 57 6.95 0.86 2.43
N CYS A 58 6.19 0.59 1.36
CA CYS A 58 5.40 1.61 0.67
C CYS A 58 4.28 2.20 1.55
N ILE A 59 3.59 1.38 2.36
CA ILE A 59 2.53 1.88 3.23
C ILE A 59 3.10 2.62 4.45
N VAL A 60 4.24 2.18 5.00
CA VAL A 60 4.96 2.93 6.05
C VAL A 60 5.40 4.30 5.51
N ASP A 61 5.94 4.34 4.29
CA ASP A 61 6.35 5.58 3.64
C ASP A 61 5.18 6.55 3.42
N LEU A 62 4.06 6.03 2.91
CA LEU A 62 2.82 6.78 2.73
C LEU A 62 2.34 7.39 4.06
N LEU A 63 2.31 6.59 5.13
CA LEU A 63 1.87 7.04 6.45
C LEU A 63 2.81 8.10 7.03
N ALA A 64 4.12 7.89 6.92
CA ALA A 64 5.14 8.82 7.43
C ALA A 64 5.06 10.17 6.72
N ARG A 65 5.00 10.19 5.38
CA ARG A 65 4.89 11.44 4.60
C ARG A 65 3.52 12.12 4.78
N GLY A 66 2.47 11.34 5.02
CA GLY A 66 1.13 11.86 5.33
C GLY A 66 0.96 12.40 6.75
N GLY A 67 1.98 12.29 7.62
CA GLY A 67 1.90 12.75 9.01
C GLY A 67 1.21 11.77 9.98
N TYR A 68 0.89 10.56 9.53
CA TYR A 68 0.26 9.50 10.33
C TYR A 68 1.30 8.68 11.12
N LEU A 69 2.19 9.36 11.84
CA LEU A 69 3.37 8.75 12.46
C LEU A 69 3.02 7.60 13.43
N VAL A 70 1.98 7.78 14.24
CA VAL A 70 1.50 6.73 15.18
C VAL A 70 1.08 5.46 14.43
N HIS A 71 0.44 5.60 13.26
CA HIS A 71 0.01 4.46 12.46
C HIS A 71 1.20 3.82 11.73
N ALA A 72 2.18 4.62 11.31
CA ALA A 72 3.42 4.12 10.72
C ALA A 72 4.20 3.27 11.74
N GLU A 73 4.34 3.77 12.96
CA GLU A 73 4.99 3.05 14.07
C GLU A 73 4.23 1.78 14.43
N ASP A 74 2.91 1.86 14.61
CA ASP A 74 2.07 0.70 14.90
C ASP A 74 2.22 -0.38 13.83
N LEU A 75 2.22 0.01 12.55
CA LEU A 75 2.40 -0.92 11.45
C LEU A 75 3.78 -1.59 11.51
N ILE A 76 4.85 -0.84 11.79
CA ILE A 76 6.20 -1.38 11.93
C ILE A 76 6.28 -2.42 13.05
N LEU A 77 5.63 -2.15 14.19
CA LEU A 77 5.62 -3.04 15.36
C LEU A 77 4.84 -4.34 15.11
N HIS A 78 3.87 -4.31 14.20
CA HIS A 78 3.00 -5.46 13.90
C HIS A 78 3.35 -6.17 12.57
N MET A 79 4.45 -5.79 11.90
CA MET A 79 4.89 -6.51 10.69
C MET A 79 5.25 -7.97 11.04
N PRO A 80 4.94 -8.95 10.16
CA PRO A 80 5.25 -10.35 10.39
C PRO A 80 6.75 -10.69 10.19
N PHE A 81 7.61 -9.68 10.05
CA PHE A 81 9.04 -9.81 9.83
C PHE A 81 9.80 -8.69 10.55
N LEU A 82 11.09 -8.91 10.79
CA LEU A 82 11.97 -7.89 11.35
C LEU A 82 12.09 -6.71 10.39
N PRO A 83 11.95 -5.46 10.88
CA PRO A 83 12.31 -4.27 10.10
C PRO A 83 13.74 -4.41 9.61
N ASP A 84 14.00 -3.98 8.36
CA ASP A 84 15.36 -3.94 7.87
C ASP A 84 16.14 -2.86 8.65
N SER A 85 17.34 -3.22 9.10
CA SER A 85 18.22 -2.42 9.96
C SER A 85 18.90 -1.27 9.23
#